data_AF-A0A9N7NP16-F1
#
_entry.id   AF-A0A9N7NP16-F1
#
_cell.length_a   1.000
_cell.length_b   1.000
_cell.length_c   1.000
_cell.angle_alpha   90.00
_cell.angle_beta   90.00
_cell.angle_gamma   90.00
#
_symmetry.space_group_name_H-M   'P 1'
#
loop_
_entity.id
_entity.type
_entity.pdbx_description
1 polymer ?
#
loop_
_entity_poly.entity_id
_entity_poly.type
_entity_poly.pdbx_seq_one_letter_code
_entity_poly.pdbx_strand_id
1 'polypeptide(L)'
;MAYIQSSAMQLSFNGITNEELFPNRGVLQEDPISLYLFVLCIERQAHLIQCHVEAGYWRPIRVGGSEVHVPLLVFADDLLLFLEASDDQVQLVNSVLMDFYSMSGLKVSHAKTNVYFSKNTPHSGQQDLARTMGFSNVTNLSKYLGVPVVHSCVTNLTYENILEKADARIASYKANTLSLAGSLVLMQSVISSLSFYTMQTVWLPNGTCVGLKKHCRNFLWGGFTSNRKIHLVSWDKICQPKEYGRLALKSSVK
;
A
#
# COMPACT_ATOMS: atom_id res chain seq x y z
N MET A 1 -21.08 4.81 29.41
CA MET A 1 -19.71 4.57 28.93
C MET A 1 -18.93 5.86 29.10
N ALA A 2 -18.21 5.98 30.20
CA ALA A 2 -17.34 7.12 30.49
C ALA A 2 -15.89 6.77 30.12
N TYR A 3 -15.07 7.81 29.93
CA TYR A 3 -13.60 7.81 29.90
C TYR A 3 -12.88 7.79 28.54
N ILE A 4 -13.25 8.71 27.65
CA ILE A 4 -12.26 9.52 26.93
C ILE A 4 -12.80 10.97 26.93
N GLN A 5 -12.26 11.83 27.79
CA GLN A 5 -12.56 13.26 27.75
C GLN A 5 -11.67 13.92 26.71
N SER A 6 -12.20 14.88 25.96
CA SER A 6 -11.44 15.70 25.02
C SER A 6 -10.21 16.31 25.71
N SER A 7 -9.03 16.06 25.14
CA SER A 7 -7.78 16.68 25.59
C SER A 7 -7.78 18.16 25.22
N ALA A 8 -7.39 19.02 26.13
CA ALA A 8 -7.10 20.42 25.83
C ALA A 8 -5.79 20.53 25.03
N MET A 9 -5.77 21.38 24.00
CA MET A 9 -4.62 21.55 23.12
C MET A 9 -4.26 23.02 22.99
N GLN A 10 -2.97 23.34 22.98
CA GLN A 10 -2.49 24.67 22.66
C GLN A 10 -1.62 24.61 21.42
N LEU A 11 -1.85 25.53 20.47
CA LEU A 11 -1.09 25.58 19.23
C LEU A 11 0.01 26.64 19.38
N SER A 12 1.27 26.19 19.36
CA SER A 12 2.42 27.10 19.29
C SER A 12 2.76 27.39 17.84
N PHE A 13 2.59 28.64 17.42
CA PHE A 13 2.97 29.11 16.09
C PHE A 13 4.03 30.19 16.23
N ASN A 14 5.19 29.98 15.60
CA ASN A 14 6.36 30.87 15.71
C ASN A 14 6.80 31.15 17.16
N GLY A 15 6.65 30.18 18.06
CA GLY A 15 7.02 30.30 19.47
C GLY A 15 6.00 31.07 20.33
N ILE A 16 4.88 31.50 19.75
CA ILE A 16 3.76 32.11 20.48
C ILE A 16 2.70 31.02 20.66
N THR A 17 2.38 30.73 21.92
CA THR A 17 1.32 29.78 22.28
C THR A 17 -0.02 30.49 22.25
N ASN A 18 -0.94 30.02 21.41
CA ASN A 18 -2.30 30.55 21.31
C ASN A 18 -3.20 30.06 22.46
N GLU A 19 -4.43 30.55 22.47
CA GLU A 19 -5.48 30.12 23.40
C GLU A 19 -5.72 28.60 23.36
N GLU A 20 -6.17 28.07 24.49
CA GLU A 20 -6.42 26.64 24.66
C GLU A 20 -7.68 26.23 23.89
N LEU A 21 -7.51 25.25 23.00
CA LEU A 21 -8.54 24.69 22.16
C LEU A 21 -9.05 23.39 22.78
N PHE A 22 -10.37 23.22 22.76
CA PHE A 22 -11.05 22.01 23.24
C PHE A 22 -11.73 21.31 22.07
N PRO A 23 -11.03 20.42 21.35
CA PRO A 23 -11.61 19.71 20.23
C PRO A 23 -12.68 18.72 20.71
N ASN A 24 -13.88 18.85 20.16
CA ASN A 24 -14.99 17.94 20.45
C ASN A 24 -14.88 16.60 19.70
N ARG A 25 -14.04 16.53 18.67
CA ARG A 25 -13.86 15.34 17.81
C ARG A 25 -12.42 15.22 17.36
N GLY A 26 -12.02 13.97 17.10
CA GLY A 26 -10.67 13.63 16.66
C GLY A 26 -9.76 13.23 17.82
N VAL A 27 -8.73 12.47 17.50
CA VAL A 27 -7.69 12.08 18.45
C VAL A 27 -6.41 12.79 18.05
N LEU A 28 -5.54 13.09 19.02
CA LEU A 28 -4.24 13.69 18.77
C LEU A 28 -3.44 12.85 17.78
N GLN A 29 -3.00 13.49 16.70
CA GLN A 29 -2.03 12.89 15.81
C GLN A 29 -0.69 12.77 16.56
N GLU A 30 0.02 11.66 16.35
CA GLU A 30 1.29 11.33 17.04
C GLU A 30 1.17 10.91 18.51
N ASP A 31 -0.04 10.85 19.07
CA ASP A 31 -0.27 10.19 20.36
C ASP A 31 -0.17 8.66 20.18
N PRO A 32 0.70 7.95 20.94
CA PRO A 32 0.84 6.49 20.83
C PRO A 32 -0.46 5.71 21.07
N ILE A 33 -1.44 6.27 21.79
CA ILE A 33 -2.74 5.62 22.07
C ILE A 33 -3.75 5.84 20.93
N SER A 34 -3.60 6.93 20.17
CA SER A 34 -4.55 7.32 19.11
C SER A 34 -4.76 6.23 18.07
N LEU A 35 -3.68 5.56 17.66
CA LEU A 35 -3.71 4.49 16.68
C LEU A 35 -4.52 3.29 17.18
N TYR A 36 -4.34 2.90 18.45
CA TYR A 36 -5.07 1.77 19.03
C TYR A 36 -6.56 2.05 19.14
N LEU A 37 -6.94 3.27 19.56
CA LEU A 37 -8.33 3.68 19.61
C LEU A 37 -8.98 3.63 18.22
N PHE A 38 -8.26 4.10 17.20
CA PHE A 38 -8.72 4.03 15.82
C PHE A 38 -8.90 2.58 15.35
N VAL A 39 -7.93 1.70 15.63
CA VAL A 39 -8.02 0.28 15.29
C VAL A 39 -9.24 -0.38 15.95
N LEU A 40 -9.50 -0.12 17.23
CA LEU A 40 -10.68 -0.64 17.94
C LEU A 40 -11.99 -0.16 17.29
N CYS A 41 -12.05 1.10 16.84
CA CYS A 41 -13.20 1.63 16.13
C CYS A 41 -13.43 0.91 14.79
N ILE A 42 -12.37 0.66 14.01
CA ILE A 42 -12.49 -0.04 12.73
C ILE A 42 -12.76 -1.54 12.91
N GLU A 43 -12.23 -2.16 13.97
CA GLU A 43 -12.55 -3.55 14.33
C GLU A 43 -14.06 -3.73 14.57
N ARG A 44 -14.73 -2.72 15.14
CA ARG A 44 -16.20 -2.72 15.25
C ARG A 44 -16.88 -2.78 13.88
N GLN A 45 -16.36 -2.08 12.87
CA GLN A 45 -16.89 -2.16 11.50
C GLN A 45 -16.69 -3.56 10.91
N ALA A 46 -15.52 -4.15 11.12
CA ALA A 46 -15.23 -5.52 10.68
C ALA A 46 -16.20 -6.53 11.32
N HIS A 47 -16.48 -6.39 12.63
CA HIS A 47 -17.47 -7.22 13.33
C HIS A 47 -18.89 -7.04 12.78
N LEU A 48 -19.32 -5.81 12.47
CA LEU A 48 -20.65 -5.59 11.88
C LEU A 48 -20.79 -6.33 10.54
N ILE A 49 -19.79 -6.23 9.67
CA ILE A 49 -19.78 -6.95 8.39
C ILE A 49 -19.76 -8.46 8.61
N GLN A 50 -18.96 -8.94 9.55
CA GLN A 50 -18.87 -10.36 9.90
C GLN A 50 -20.23 -10.92 10.37
N CYS A 51 -20.98 -10.18 11.19
CA CYS A 51 -22.33 -10.58 11.58
C CYS A 51 -23.28 -10.70 10.38
N HIS A 52 -23.18 -9.80 9.39
CA HIS A 52 -23.97 -9.90 8.16
C HIS A 52 -23.55 -11.08 7.28
N VAL A 53 -22.28 -11.46 7.28
CA VAL A 53 -21.77 -12.66 6.59
C VAL A 53 -22.33 -13.92 7.26
N GLU A 54 -22.25 -14.02 8.58
CA GLU A 54 -22.74 -15.17 9.36
C GLU A 54 -24.25 -15.34 9.26
N ALA A 55 -24.99 -14.22 9.18
CA ALA A 55 -26.43 -14.23 8.95
C ALA A 55 -26.82 -14.54 7.49
N GLY A 56 -25.85 -14.66 6.57
CA GLY A 56 -26.08 -14.96 5.16
C GLY A 56 -26.58 -13.78 4.32
N TYR A 57 -26.58 -12.56 4.85
CA TYR A 57 -26.97 -11.35 4.12
C TYR A 57 -25.85 -10.82 3.24
N TRP A 58 -24.60 -10.86 3.73
CA TRP A 58 -23.43 -10.43 2.98
C TRP A 58 -22.84 -11.61 2.21
N ARG A 59 -22.60 -11.42 0.91
CA ARG A 59 -22.07 -12.45 0.00
C ARG A 59 -20.60 -12.14 -0.34
N PRO A 60 -19.64 -12.63 0.47
CA PRO A 60 -18.22 -12.35 0.27
C PRO A 60 -17.62 -13.12 -0.91
N ILE A 61 -16.47 -12.65 -1.38
CA ILE A 61 -15.72 -13.31 -2.45
C ILE A 61 -14.97 -14.53 -1.89
N ARG A 62 -14.94 -15.61 -2.67
CA ARG A 62 -14.18 -16.84 -2.36
C ARG A 62 -12.78 -16.77 -2.96
N VAL A 63 -11.78 -17.15 -2.19
CA VAL A 63 -10.38 -17.15 -2.64
C VAL A 63 -9.94 -18.56 -3.04
N GLY A 64 -9.45 -18.72 -4.28
CA GLY A 64 -8.67 -19.90 -4.69
C GLY A 64 -9.39 -21.26 -4.66
N GLY A 65 -10.72 -21.29 -4.86
CA GLY A 65 -11.50 -22.54 -4.77
C GLY A 65 -11.60 -23.13 -3.36
N SER A 66 -11.10 -22.42 -2.35
CA SER A 66 -11.24 -22.78 -0.93
C SER A 66 -12.55 -22.26 -0.33
N GLU A 67 -12.90 -22.75 0.85
CA GLU A 67 -14.01 -22.22 1.67
C GLU A 67 -13.65 -20.92 2.39
N VAL A 68 -12.50 -20.31 2.10
CA VAL A 68 -12.11 -19.02 2.70
C VAL A 68 -12.89 -17.89 2.04
N HIS A 69 -13.76 -17.30 2.85
CA HIS A 69 -14.54 -16.10 2.52
C HIS A 69 -13.84 -14.87 3.06
N VAL A 70 -13.53 -13.92 2.18
CA VAL A 70 -12.91 -12.65 2.58
C VAL A 70 -13.93 -11.54 2.31
N PRO A 71 -14.60 -10.98 3.34
CA PRO A 71 -15.53 -9.86 3.18
C PRO A 71 -14.83 -8.49 3.22
N LEU A 72 -13.71 -8.39 3.95
CA LEU A 72 -13.06 -7.12 4.26
C LEU A 72 -11.56 -7.34 4.48
N LEU A 73 -10.73 -6.42 3.98
CA LEU A 73 -9.34 -6.21 4.40
C LEU A 73 -9.19 -4.81 4.97
N VAL A 74 -8.50 -4.71 6.10
CA VAL A 74 -8.32 -3.48 6.86
C VAL A 74 -6.84 -3.25 7.14
N PHE A 75 -6.38 -2.03 6.88
CA PHE A 75 -5.12 -1.55 7.40
C PHE A 75 -5.22 -0.06 7.69
N ALA A 76 -5.22 0.33 8.96
CA ALA A 76 -5.51 1.69 9.37
C ALA A 76 -6.77 2.22 8.63
N ASP A 77 -6.66 3.34 7.94
CA ASP A 77 -7.74 3.98 7.18
C ASP A 77 -7.98 3.37 5.79
N ASP A 78 -7.10 2.49 5.32
CA ASP A 78 -7.22 1.80 4.03
C ASP A 78 -8.09 0.54 4.16
N LEU A 79 -9.33 0.63 3.66
CA LEU A 79 -10.33 -0.45 3.67
C LEU A 79 -10.57 -0.99 2.25
N LEU A 80 -10.61 -2.32 2.11
CA LEU A 80 -11.06 -3.01 0.90
C LEU A 80 -12.23 -3.94 1.24
N LEU A 81 -13.39 -3.67 0.64
CA LEU A 81 -14.60 -4.46 0.78
C LEU A 81 -14.75 -5.41 -0.41
N PHE A 82 -15.15 -6.65 -0.11
CA PHE A 82 -15.34 -7.70 -1.11
C PHE A 82 -16.75 -8.26 -0.99
N LEU A 83 -17.50 -8.18 -2.09
CA LEU A 83 -18.87 -8.61 -2.17
C LEU A 83 -19.24 -9.00 -3.61
N GLU A 84 -20.34 -9.73 -3.75
CA GLU A 84 -20.96 -10.01 -5.04
C GLU A 84 -21.52 -8.73 -5.67
N ALA A 85 -21.35 -8.56 -6.98
CA ALA A 85 -21.84 -7.41 -7.74
C ALA A 85 -23.35 -7.53 -8.01
N SER A 86 -24.16 -7.20 -7.01
CA SER A 86 -25.62 -7.26 -7.04
C SER A 86 -26.24 -6.04 -6.34
N ASP A 87 -27.44 -5.63 -6.76
CA ASP A 87 -28.11 -4.42 -6.24
C ASP A 87 -28.41 -4.50 -4.74
N ASP A 88 -28.85 -5.67 -4.25
CA ASP A 88 -29.11 -5.92 -2.83
C ASP A 88 -27.82 -5.79 -1.99
N GLN A 89 -26.68 -6.27 -2.51
CA GLN A 89 -25.40 -6.17 -1.83
C GLN A 89 -24.89 -4.73 -1.80
N VAL A 90 -25.10 -3.96 -2.87
CA VAL A 90 -24.80 -2.52 -2.90
C VAL A 90 -25.61 -1.77 -1.83
N GLN A 91 -26.91 -2.06 -1.73
CA GLN A 91 -27.77 -1.45 -0.72
C GLN A 91 -27.33 -1.81 0.70
N LEU A 92 -26.95 -3.08 0.92
CA LEU A 92 -26.42 -3.56 2.18
C LEU A 92 -25.10 -2.85 2.56
N VAL A 93 -24.18 -2.64 1.61
CA VAL A 93 -22.94 -1.88 1.87
C VAL A 93 -23.28 -0.46 2.32
N ASN A 94 -24.17 0.23 1.61
CA ASN A 94 -24.58 1.58 1.97
C ASN A 94 -25.23 1.64 3.36
N SER A 95 -26.08 0.66 3.72
CA SER A 95 -26.68 0.61 5.05
C SER A 95 -25.63 0.36 6.13
N VAL A 96 -24.74 -0.60 5.95
CA VAL A 96 -23.67 -0.92 6.92
C VAL A 96 -22.73 0.27 7.12
N LEU A 97 -22.38 0.99 6.05
CA LEU A 97 -21.55 2.20 6.13
C LEU A 97 -22.28 3.34 6.86
N MET A 98 -23.59 3.50 6.64
CA MET A 98 -24.40 4.49 7.35
C MET A 98 -24.59 4.15 8.82
N ASP A 99 -24.83 2.88 9.15
CA ASP A 99 -24.91 2.39 10.53
C ASP A 99 -23.59 2.67 11.25
N PHE A 100 -22.46 2.31 10.64
CA PHE A 100 -21.14 2.61 11.19
C PHE A 100 -20.90 4.11 11.36
N TYR A 101 -21.30 4.94 10.39
CA TYR A 101 -21.21 6.40 10.49
C TYR A 101 -22.05 6.94 11.66
N SER A 102 -23.27 6.44 11.84
CA SER A 102 -24.15 6.87 12.94
C SER A 102 -23.59 6.51 14.32
N MET A 103 -22.89 5.38 14.43
CA MET A 103 -22.29 4.91 15.68
C MET A 103 -20.95 5.60 15.99
N SER A 104 -20.09 5.80 14.99
CA SER A 104 -18.71 6.27 15.17
C SER A 104 -18.49 7.74 14.83
N GLY A 105 -19.35 8.33 14.00
CA GLY A 105 -19.15 9.64 13.38
C GLY A 105 -18.10 9.66 12.25
N LEU A 106 -17.48 8.52 11.91
CA LEU A 106 -16.49 8.41 10.85
C LEU A 106 -17.17 8.26 9.48
N LYS A 107 -16.87 9.18 8.57
CA LYS A 107 -17.48 9.24 7.23
C LYS A 107 -16.51 8.75 6.16
N VAL A 108 -17.02 7.90 5.27
CA VAL A 108 -16.28 7.45 4.08
C VAL A 108 -16.05 8.61 3.12
N SER A 109 -14.84 8.70 2.57
CA SER A 109 -14.48 9.72 1.58
C SER A 109 -14.87 9.27 0.17
N HIS A 110 -16.01 9.73 -0.34
CA HIS A 110 -16.45 9.43 -1.71
C HIS A 110 -15.42 9.80 -2.79
N ALA A 111 -14.58 10.81 -2.55
CA ALA A 111 -13.53 11.22 -3.48
C ALA A 111 -12.34 10.25 -3.54
N LYS A 112 -12.08 9.51 -2.45
CA LYS A 112 -10.99 8.53 -2.37
C LYS A 112 -11.46 7.10 -2.60
N THR A 113 -12.74 6.83 -2.34
CA THR A 113 -13.34 5.52 -2.52
C THR A 113 -13.67 5.26 -3.98
N ASN A 114 -13.15 4.15 -4.49
CA ASN A 114 -13.40 3.68 -5.85
C ASN A 114 -14.01 2.29 -5.80
N VAL A 115 -14.82 1.97 -6.81
CA VAL A 115 -15.39 0.63 -7.01
C VAL A 115 -14.76 -0.02 -8.24
N TYR A 116 -14.46 -1.30 -8.13
CA TYR A 116 -13.97 -2.12 -9.22
C TYR A 116 -14.88 -3.33 -9.41
N PHE A 117 -15.23 -3.62 -10.65
CA PHE A 117 -16.05 -4.76 -11.02
C PHE A 117 -15.24 -5.80 -11.77
N SER A 118 -15.57 -7.07 -11.53
CA SER A 118 -14.96 -8.18 -12.26
C SER A 118 -15.32 -8.11 -13.76
N LYS A 119 -14.49 -8.74 -14.60
CA LYS A 119 -14.75 -8.87 -16.04
C LYS A 119 -16.06 -9.60 -16.38
N ASN A 120 -16.61 -10.35 -15.42
CA ASN A 120 -17.85 -11.11 -15.59
C ASN A 120 -19.10 -10.24 -15.40
N THR A 121 -18.97 -8.98 -14.95
CA THR A 121 -20.10 -8.07 -14.74
C THR A 121 -20.34 -7.24 -16.01
N PRO A 122 -21.56 -7.23 -16.58
CA PRO A 122 -21.85 -6.46 -17.79
C PRO A 122 -21.71 -4.95 -17.57
N HIS A 123 -21.21 -4.23 -18.56
CA HIS A 123 -20.87 -2.80 -18.43
C HIS A 123 -22.07 -1.91 -18.06
N SER A 124 -23.27 -2.23 -18.55
CA SER A 124 -24.51 -1.54 -18.15
C SER A 124 -24.74 -1.67 -16.64
N GLY A 125 -24.70 -2.90 -16.13
CA GLY A 125 -24.86 -3.18 -14.69
C GLY A 125 -23.78 -2.52 -13.82
N GLN A 126 -22.52 -2.45 -14.29
CA GLN A 126 -21.46 -1.76 -13.55
C GLN A 126 -21.76 -0.27 -13.33
N GLN A 127 -22.27 0.41 -14.36
CA GLN A 127 -22.57 1.84 -14.26
C GLN A 127 -23.78 2.10 -13.36
N ASP A 128 -24.76 1.22 -13.36
CA ASP A 128 -25.95 1.34 -12.51
C ASP A 128 -25.58 1.06 -11.04
N LEU A 129 -24.83 -0.02 -10.77
CA LEU A 129 -24.32 -0.35 -9.43
C LEU A 129 -23.41 0.75 -8.87
N ALA A 130 -22.51 1.32 -9.69
CA ALA A 130 -21.64 2.42 -9.27
C ALA A 130 -22.44 3.69 -8.94
N ARG A 131 -23.48 3.99 -9.71
CA ARG A 131 -24.40 5.11 -9.44
C ARG A 131 -25.15 4.90 -8.13
N THR A 132 -25.63 3.69 -7.86
CA THR A 132 -26.32 3.34 -6.61
C THR A 132 -25.38 3.41 -5.39
N MET A 133 -24.11 2.99 -5.54
CA MET A 133 -23.09 3.15 -4.49
C MET A 133 -22.66 4.61 -4.29
N GLY A 134 -22.69 5.42 -5.34
CA GLY A 134 -22.16 6.79 -5.29
C GLY A 134 -20.62 6.84 -5.25
N PHE A 135 -19.95 5.86 -5.87
CA PHE A 135 -18.49 5.79 -5.98
C PHE A 135 -18.04 5.80 -7.43
N SER A 136 -16.80 6.22 -7.67
CA SER A 136 -16.21 6.23 -9.01
C SER A 136 -15.87 4.82 -9.46
N ASN A 137 -16.38 4.39 -10.62
CA ASN A 137 -16.01 3.12 -11.23
C ASN A 137 -14.62 3.24 -11.86
N VAL A 138 -13.70 2.38 -11.44
CA VAL A 138 -12.33 2.33 -11.97
C VAL A 138 -12.05 0.99 -12.63
N THR A 139 -11.24 1.01 -13.68
CA THR A 139 -10.79 -0.20 -14.39
C THR A 139 -9.70 -0.95 -13.63
N ASN A 140 -9.06 -0.32 -12.65
CA ASN A 140 -8.03 -0.92 -11.82
C ASN A 140 -7.96 -0.24 -10.44
N LEU A 141 -8.00 -1.04 -9.38
CA LEU A 141 -7.64 -0.62 -8.02
C LEU A 141 -6.12 -0.37 -7.94
N SER A 142 -5.70 0.84 -8.27
CA SER A 142 -4.30 1.24 -8.46
C SER A 142 -3.28 0.58 -7.51
N LYS A 143 -3.38 0.84 -6.19
CA LYS A 143 -2.48 0.30 -5.16
C LYS A 143 -3.21 0.15 -3.82
N TYR A 144 -2.94 -0.94 -3.11
CA TYR A 144 -3.30 -1.13 -1.70
C TYR A 144 -2.00 -1.32 -0.90
N LEU A 145 -1.78 -0.50 0.13
CA LEU A 145 -0.53 -0.48 0.90
C LEU A 145 0.74 -0.35 0.03
N GLY A 146 0.64 0.35 -1.10
CA GLY A 146 1.76 0.50 -2.04
C GLY A 146 2.06 -0.72 -2.90
N VAL A 147 1.31 -1.81 -2.76
CA VAL A 147 1.32 -2.99 -3.63
C VAL A 147 0.22 -2.83 -4.70
N PRO A 148 0.52 -3.01 -5.99
CA PRO A 148 -0.49 -2.93 -7.03
C PRO A 148 -1.52 -4.05 -6.83
N VAL A 149 -2.82 -3.73 -6.83
CA VAL A 149 -3.86 -4.77 -6.81
C VAL A 149 -3.96 -5.33 -8.21
N VAL A 150 -3.39 -6.52 -8.42
CA VAL A 150 -3.27 -7.12 -9.75
C VAL A 150 -4.52 -7.96 -10.03
N HIS A 151 -5.31 -7.53 -11.00
CA HIS A 151 -6.56 -8.19 -11.42
C HIS A 151 -6.37 -9.21 -12.56
N SER A 152 -5.12 -9.47 -12.98
CA SER A 152 -4.77 -10.34 -14.11
C SER A 152 -3.36 -10.92 -13.96
N CYS A 153 -2.82 -11.58 -14.99
CA CYS A 153 -1.46 -12.12 -14.92
C CYS A 153 -0.43 -11.02 -14.63
N VAL A 154 0.56 -11.33 -13.81
CA VAL A 154 1.61 -10.40 -13.39
C VAL A 154 2.52 -10.12 -14.59
N THR A 155 2.50 -8.87 -15.08
CA THR A 155 3.34 -8.44 -16.21
C THR A 155 4.51 -7.58 -15.72
N ASN A 156 5.61 -7.52 -16.48
CA ASN A 156 6.75 -6.66 -16.15
C ASN A 156 6.35 -5.18 -15.94
N LEU A 157 5.35 -4.71 -16.70
CA LEU A 157 4.78 -3.35 -16.61
C LEU A 157 4.20 -3.04 -15.22
N THR A 158 3.65 -4.04 -14.53
CA THR A 158 3.06 -3.88 -13.19
C THR A 158 4.08 -3.40 -12.16
N TYR A 159 5.36 -3.71 -12.37
CA TYR A 159 6.45 -3.39 -11.45
C TYR A 159 7.44 -2.34 -11.98
N GLU A 160 7.17 -1.68 -13.11
CA GLU A 160 7.98 -0.54 -13.56
C GLU A 160 8.01 0.58 -12.51
N ASN A 161 6.88 0.82 -11.84
CA ASN A 161 6.79 1.72 -10.69
C ASN A 161 7.81 1.40 -9.57
N ILE A 162 8.20 0.13 -9.40
CA ILE A 162 9.20 -0.26 -8.39
C ILE A 162 10.60 0.11 -8.86
N LEU A 163 10.87 -0.05 -10.15
CA LEU A 163 12.13 0.38 -10.77
C LEU A 163 12.30 1.90 -10.64
N GLU A 164 11.25 2.67 -10.96
CA GLU A 164 11.25 4.12 -10.79
C GLU A 164 11.45 4.56 -9.34
N LYS A 165 10.79 3.88 -8.38
CA LYS A 165 11.00 4.14 -6.94
C LYS A 165 12.43 3.83 -6.49
N ALA A 166 13.03 2.76 -7.03
CA ALA A 166 14.41 2.42 -6.74
C ALA A 166 15.33 3.53 -7.25
N ASP A 167 15.14 3.97 -8.49
CA ASP A 167 15.91 5.07 -9.09
C ASP A 167 15.72 6.39 -8.35
N ALA A 168 14.49 6.75 -8.01
CA ALA A 168 14.20 7.98 -7.27
C ALA A 168 14.86 7.98 -5.88
N ARG A 169 14.83 6.84 -5.16
CA ARG A 169 15.51 6.70 -3.88
C ARG A 169 17.02 6.79 -4.06
N ILE A 170 17.57 6.08 -5.03
CA ILE A 170 19.02 6.07 -5.32
C ILE A 170 19.50 7.47 -5.75
N ALA A 171 18.72 8.19 -6.56
CA ALA A 171 19.02 9.54 -7.04
C ALA A 171 18.84 10.62 -5.97
N SER A 172 17.93 10.42 -5.01
CA SER A 172 17.72 11.34 -3.87
C SER A 172 18.98 11.45 -3.00
N TYR A 173 19.79 10.39 -2.93
CA TYR A 173 21.09 10.46 -2.30
C TYR A 173 22.11 11.07 -3.27
N LYS A 174 22.77 12.16 -2.85
CA LYS A 174 23.86 12.77 -3.62
C LYS A 174 25.02 11.79 -3.76
N ALA A 175 25.02 10.99 -4.82
CA ALA A 175 26.07 10.03 -5.14
C ALA A 175 27.47 10.65 -5.20
N ASN A 176 27.56 11.97 -5.43
CA ASN A 176 28.80 12.72 -5.48
C ASN A 176 29.50 12.90 -4.11
N THR A 177 28.83 12.62 -2.99
CA THR A 177 29.45 12.66 -1.65
C THR A 177 29.77 11.29 -1.09
N LEU A 178 29.45 10.22 -1.81
CA LEU A 178 29.58 8.85 -1.33
C LEU A 178 30.82 8.17 -1.93
N SER A 179 31.60 7.53 -1.07
CA SER A 179 32.63 6.60 -1.52
C SER A 179 32.01 5.40 -2.24
N LEU A 180 32.80 4.69 -3.06
CA LEU A 180 32.33 3.47 -3.73
C LEU A 180 31.72 2.46 -2.74
N ALA A 181 32.33 2.33 -1.55
CA ALA A 181 31.82 1.48 -0.48
C ALA A 181 30.49 2.00 0.09
N GLY A 182 30.36 3.31 0.30
CA GLY A 182 29.11 3.95 0.76
C GLY A 182 27.97 3.78 -0.24
N SER A 183 28.25 3.99 -1.54
CA SER A 183 27.28 3.77 -2.62
C SER A 183 26.83 2.31 -2.68
N LEU A 184 27.72 1.35 -2.45
CA LEU A 184 27.38 -0.06 -2.43
C LEU A 184 26.46 -0.44 -1.25
N VAL A 185 26.77 0.03 -0.04
CA VAL A 185 25.94 -0.22 1.15
C VAL A 185 24.56 0.41 1.00
N LEU A 186 24.51 1.64 0.51
CA LEU A 186 23.27 2.36 0.24
C LEU A 186 22.41 1.60 -0.77
N MET A 187 23.01 1.23 -1.90
CA MET A 187 22.34 0.48 -2.95
C MET A 187 21.78 -0.85 -2.41
N GLN A 188 22.59 -1.59 -1.66
CA GLN A 188 22.16 -2.85 -1.06
C GLN A 188 20.98 -2.67 -0.09
N SER A 189 20.99 -1.61 0.73
CA SER A 189 19.90 -1.29 1.65
C SER A 189 18.59 -0.99 0.90
N VAL A 190 18.65 -0.14 -0.12
CA VAL A 190 17.47 0.28 -0.89
C VAL A 190 16.86 -0.89 -1.67
N ILE A 191 17.68 -1.69 -2.36
CA ILE A 191 17.16 -2.82 -3.16
C ILE A 191 16.67 -3.94 -2.27
N SER A 192 17.41 -4.26 -1.20
CA SER A 192 17.01 -5.35 -0.31
C SER A 192 15.66 -5.02 0.34
N SER A 193 15.46 -3.78 0.78
CA SER A 193 14.19 -3.35 1.36
C SER A 193 13.04 -3.34 0.35
N LEU A 194 13.23 -2.78 -0.86
CA LEU A 194 12.21 -2.77 -1.92
C LEU A 194 11.85 -4.18 -2.39
N SER A 195 12.86 -5.00 -2.68
CA SER A 195 12.67 -6.36 -3.17
C SER A 195 12.01 -7.23 -2.11
N PHE A 196 12.46 -7.16 -0.86
CA PHE A 196 11.88 -7.94 0.24
C PHE A 196 10.42 -7.56 0.47
N TYR A 197 10.10 -6.26 0.51
CA TYR A 197 8.73 -5.80 0.69
C TYR A 197 7.80 -6.29 -0.43
N THR A 198 8.23 -6.24 -1.70
CA THR A 198 7.40 -6.71 -2.81
C THR A 198 7.29 -8.24 -2.83
N MET A 199 8.40 -8.95 -2.61
CA MET A 199 8.44 -10.41 -2.62
C MET A 199 7.69 -11.07 -1.45
N GLN A 200 7.36 -10.32 -0.40
CA GLN A 200 6.41 -10.78 0.62
C GLN A 200 5.00 -11.05 0.07
N THR A 201 4.62 -10.36 -1.01
CA THR A 201 3.27 -10.48 -1.60
C THR A 201 3.27 -11.29 -2.89
N VAL A 202 4.21 -11.03 -3.79
CA VAL A 202 4.28 -11.67 -5.11
C VAL A 202 5.73 -11.84 -5.53
N TRP A 203 6.04 -12.99 -6.14
CA TRP A 203 7.33 -13.22 -6.77
C TRP A 203 7.57 -12.23 -7.92
N LEU A 204 8.70 -11.51 -7.87
CA LEU A 204 9.05 -10.58 -8.93
C LEU A 204 9.35 -11.35 -10.23
N PRO A 205 8.81 -10.92 -11.38
CA PRO A 205 9.18 -11.46 -12.68
C PRO A 205 10.68 -11.31 -12.93
N ASN A 206 11.27 -12.30 -13.60
CA ASN A 206 12.69 -12.28 -13.97
C ASN A 206 13.08 -11.01 -14.73
N GLY A 207 12.20 -10.47 -15.58
CA GLY A 207 12.42 -9.22 -16.30
C GLY A 207 12.62 -8.03 -15.37
N THR A 208 11.78 -7.89 -14.34
CA THR A 208 11.91 -6.84 -13.32
C THR A 208 13.20 -7.00 -12.52
N CYS A 209 13.58 -8.23 -12.16
CA CYS A 209 14.85 -8.49 -11.47
C CYS A 209 16.07 -8.09 -12.32
N VAL A 210 16.05 -8.35 -13.63
CA VAL A 210 17.11 -7.92 -14.56
C VAL A 210 17.12 -6.39 -14.68
N GLY A 211 15.95 -5.74 -14.74
CA GLY A 211 15.81 -4.28 -14.72
C GLY A 211 16.42 -3.65 -13.47
N LEU A 212 16.10 -4.17 -12.28
CA LEU A 212 16.70 -3.76 -11.02
C LEU A 212 18.22 -3.87 -11.10
N LYS A 213 18.76 -5.05 -11.45
CA LYS A 213 20.21 -5.27 -11.60
C LYS A 213 20.87 -4.27 -12.55
N LYS A 214 20.18 -3.84 -13.62
CA LYS A 214 20.70 -2.84 -14.56
C LYS A 214 20.80 -1.46 -13.91
N HIS A 215 19.78 -1.01 -13.19
CA HIS A 215 19.80 0.29 -12.49
C HIS A 215 20.88 0.33 -11.40
N CYS A 216 21.02 -0.77 -10.66
CA CYS A 216 22.08 -0.96 -9.68
C CYS A 216 23.48 -0.79 -10.27
N ARG A 217 23.69 -1.46 -11.40
CA ARG A 217 24.97 -1.45 -12.12
C ARG A 217 25.27 -0.05 -12.66
N ASN A 218 24.26 0.63 -13.18
CA ASN A 218 24.40 2.01 -13.65
C ASN A 218 24.71 2.97 -12.51
N PHE A 219 24.12 2.80 -11.32
CA PHE A 219 24.44 3.63 -10.16
C PHE A 219 25.86 3.41 -9.65
N LEU A 220 26.27 2.14 -9.47
CA LEU A 220 27.58 1.80 -8.91
C LEU A 220 28.73 2.25 -9.82
N TRP A 221 28.57 2.09 -11.14
CA TRP A 221 29.64 2.35 -12.11
C TRP A 221 29.50 3.69 -12.83
N GLY A 222 28.29 4.19 -13.04
CA GLY A 222 28.00 5.34 -13.89
C GLY A 222 28.40 6.68 -13.28
N GLY A 223 28.10 6.93 -12.01
CA GLY A 223 28.12 8.30 -11.49
C GLY A 223 27.16 9.22 -12.28
N PHE A 224 26.84 10.40 -11.73
CA PHE A 224 25.82 11.29 -12.31
C PHE A 224 26.26 11.99 -13.62
N THR A 225 27.54 11.88 -14.01
CA THR A 225 28.03 12.51 -15.25
C THR A 225 27.70 11.63 -16.44
N SER A 226 27.13 12.26 -17.48
CA SER A 226 26.67 11.74 -18.79
C SER A 226 27.62 10.79 -19.55
N ASN A 227 28.79 10.49 -19.02
CA ASN A 227 29.75 9.59 -19.65
C ASN A 227 29.53 8.14 -19.20
N ARG A 228 29.27 7.26 -20.17
CA ARG A 228 29.35 5.80 -19.99
C ARG A 228 30.71 5.43 -19.39
N LYS A 229 30.74 5.12 -18.10
CA LYS A 229 31.91 4.53 -17.45
C LYS A 229 31.92 3.01 -17.68
N ILE A 230 33.12 2.48 -17.91
CA ILE A 230 33.34 1.05 -18.13
C ILE A 230 33.01 0.28 -16.85
N HIS A 231 32.22 -0.79 -16.95
CA HIS A 231 32.00 -1.70 -15.83
C HIS A 231 33.30 -2.47 -15.56
N LEU A 232 34.02 -2.10 -14.50
CA LEU A 232 35.33 -2.67 -14.17
C LEU A 232 35.24 -4.13 -13.70
N VAL A 233 34.09 -4.54 -13.15
CA VAL A 233 33.87 -5.91 -12.65
C VAL A 233 32.48 -6.41 -13.07
N SER A 234 32.42 -7.66 -13.55
CA SER A 234 31.16 -8.32 -13.89
C SER A 234 30.26 -8.46 -12.67
N TRP A 235 28.96 -8.17 -12.81
CA TRP A 235 27.99 -8.19 -11.72
C TRP A 235 27.93 -9.52 -10.96
N ASP A 236 28.04 -10.65 -11.66
CA ASP A 236 27.99 -11.98 -11.05
C ASP A 236 29.20 -12.24 -10.14
N LYS A 237 30.35 -11.64 -10.45
CA LYS A 237 31.52 -11.68 -9.56
C LYS A 237 31.31 -10.82 -8.32
N ILE A 238 30.57 -9.71 -8.41
CA ILE A 238 30.31 -8.80 -7.27
C ILE A 238 29.34 -9.44 -6.26
N CYS A 239 28.37 -10.23 -6.76
CA CYS A 239 27.38 -10.93 -5.95
C CYS A 239 27.92 -12.17 -5.20
N GLN A 240 29.17 -12.57 -5.40
CA GLN A 240 29.77 -13.70 -4.68
C GLN A 240 30.06 -13.36 -3.21
N PRO A 241 30.09 -14.37 -2.31
CA PRO A 241 30.39 -14.20 -0.88
C PRO A 241 31.70 -13.46 -0.62
N LYS A 242 31.79 -12.76 0.51
CA LYS A 242 32.98 -12.00 0.93
C LYS A 242 34.22 -12.88 1.05
N GLU A 243 34.03 -14.17 1.33
CA GLU A 243 35.06 -15.20 1.40
C GLU A 243 35.90 -15.30 0.12
N TYR A 244 35.32 -14.96 -1.05
CA TYR A 244 36.04 -14.93 -2.33
C TYR A 244 36.66 -13.56 -2.67
N GLY A 245 36.76 -12.64 -1.70
CA GLY A 245 37.26 -11.27 -1.93
C GLY A 245 36.29 -10.42 -2.76
N ARG A 246 34.99 -10.66 -2.60
CA ARG A 246 33.89 -10.02 -3.34
C ARG A 246 32.95 -9.27 -2.40
N LEU A 247 31.97 -8.57 -2.95
CA LEU A 247 31.16 -7.60 -2.20
C LEU A 247 29.91 -8.22 -1.55
N ALA A 248 29.63 -9.51 -1.77
CA ALA A 248 28.49 -10.25 -1.19
C ALA A 248 27.15 -9.53 -1.33
N LEU A 249 26.93 -8.94 -2.50
CA LEU A 249 25.61 -8.41 -2.83
C LEU A 249 24.62 -9.59 -2.92
N LYS A 250 23.54 -9.53 -2.14
CA LYS A 250 22.44 -10.50 -2.23
C LYS A 250 21.89 -10.46 -3.66
N SER A 251 22.21 -11.49 -4.44
CA SER A 251 21.51 -11.77 -5.68
C SER A 251 20.12 -12.24 -5.30
N SER A 252 19.10 -11.37 -5.38
CA SER A 252 17.68 -11.76 -5.21
C SER A 252 17.17 -12.66 -6.34
N VAL A 253 18.07 -13.37 -7.03
CA VAL A 253 17.80 -14.24 -8.17
C VAL A 253 18.64 -15.50 -7.97
N LYS A 254 17.95 -16.60 -7.65
CA LYS A 254 18.26 -17.90 -8.22
C LYS A 254 17.15 -18.21 -9.21
#